data_AF-A9FGK6-F1
#
_entry.id   AF-A9FGK6-F1
#
_cell.length_a   1.000
_cell.length_b   1.000
_cell.length_c   1.000
_cell.angle_alpha   90.00
_cell.angle_beta   90.00
_cell.angle_gamma   90.00
#
_symmetry.space_group_name_H-M   'P 1'
#
loop_
_entity.id
_entity.type
_entity.pdbx_description
1 polymer ?
#
loop_
_entity_poly.entity_id
_entity_poly.type
_entity_poly.pdbx_seq_one_letter_code
_entity_poly.pdbx_strand_id
1 'polypeptide(L)'
;MLARHRHSFLALTFILPAIYTGCVVTTADTDNDVDQTVGPGVTHGSTTSGGQGGDGGQGGDGGAGGDGGQGGAGGDGGQGGDGGSDACIEASDGDLTVAACDELNISPAQGATSQCGATRDEDPIGYGLCKHGFAIFSPGHAADLVDCLSDIGVERACDVDPVQACMNRTYANACPHQADEICDTISDFCDAGTFDPAKCAAQMNPLNRDAADDLVACMNDNPNVSCQEAYDTCYAEIMAFE
;
A
#
# COMPACT_ATOMS: atom_id res chain seq x y z
N MET A 1 -11.85 30.54 -8.85
CA MET A 1 -10.48 29.98 -8.93
C MET A 1 -10.33 29.09 -7.71
N LEU A 2 -10.60 27.78 -7.86
CA LEU A 2 -10.44 26.81 -6.77
C LEU A 2 -8.94 26.60 -6.54
N ALA A 3 -8.48 26.85 -5.33
CA ALA A 3 -7.12 26.50 -4.91
C ALA A 3 -7.10 25.01 -4.58
N ARG A 4 -6.85 24.14 -5.57
CA ARG A 4 -6.57 22.72 -5.34
C ARG A 4 -5.40 22.60 -4.38
N HIS A 5 -5.64 22.08 -3.19
CA HIS A 5 -4.61 21.78 -2.22
C HIS A 5 -3.95 20.46 -2.62
N ARG A 6 -2.84 20.54 -3.35
CA ARG A 6 -1.96 19.38 -3.49
C ARG A 6 -1.39 19.06 -2.11
N HIS A 7 -1.76 17.91 -1.55
CA HIS A 7 -1.16 17.41 -0.33
C HIS A 7 0.24 16.90 -0.67
N SER A 8 1.26 17.69 -0.33
CA SER A 8 2.67 17.38 -0.58
C SER A 8 3.41 17.44 0.75
N PHE A 9 4.00 16.32 1.17
CA PHE A 9 4.83 16.26 2.37
C PHE A 9 6.19 16.90 2.07
N LEU A 10 6.38 18.15 2.52
CA LEU A 10 7.50 19.02 2.15
C LEU A 10 8.85 18.59 2.76
N ALA A 11 9.84 18.31 1.91
CA ALA A 11 11.27 18.32 2.24
C ALA A 11 11.95 19.53 1.57
N LEU A 12 12.73 20.29 2.34
CA LEU A 12 13.33 21.58 1.96
C LEU A 12 14.80 21.37 1.56
N THR A 13 15.20 21.63 0.31
CA THR A 13 16.59 21.49 -0.16
C THR A 13 17.15 22.75 -0.83
N PHE A 14 18.40 23.06 -0.46
CA PHE A 14 19.22 24.19 -0.92
C PHE A 14 20.05 23.77 -2.15
N ILE A 15 20.06 24.59 -3.21
CA ILE A 15 20.73 24.29 -4.50
C ILE A 15 22.14 24.91 -4.56
N LEU A 16 23.15 24.11 -4.93
CA LEU A 16 24.49 24.53 -5.40
C LEU A 16 24.77 23.84 -6.75
N PRO A 17 25.35 24.52 -7.75
CA PRO A 17 25.54 23.95 -9.08
C PRO A 17 26.81 23.09 -9.15
N ALA A 18 26.66 21.80 -9.40
CA ALA A 18 27.71 20.91 -9.86
C ALA A 18 27.33 20.34 -11.23
N ILE A 19 28.30 20.28 -12.13
CA ILE A 19 28.13 19.89 -13.53
C ILE A 19 28.10 18.36 -13.57
N TYR A 20 26.90 17.78 -13.55
CA TYR A 20 26.71 16.33 -13.65
C TYR A 20 26.40 15.93 -15.09
N THR A 21 27.15 14.95 -15.60
CA THR A 21 26.79 14.16 -16.78
C THR A 21 25.56 13.34 -16.42
N GLY A 22 24.42 13.61 -17.08
CA GLY A 22 23.15 12.97 -16.77
C GLY A 22 23.19 11.45 -16.85
N CYS A 23 22.76 10.79 -15.77
CA CYS A 23 22.50 9.35 -15.75
C CYS A 23 21.16 9.08 -16.43
N VAL A 24 21.14 8.15 -17.38
CA VAL A 24 19.90 7.61 -17.96
C VAL A 24 19.76 6.20 -17.43
N VAL A 25 18.73 5.96 -16.62
CA VAL A 25 18.33 4.66 -16.09
C VAL A 25 17.46 3.97 -17.15
N THR A 26 17.89 2.83 -17.65
CA THR A 26 17.01 1.98 -18.48
C THR A 26 16.43 0.90 -17.59
N THR A 27 15.11 0.80 -17.49
CA THR A 27 14.49 -0.41 -16.94
C THR A 27 14.89 -1.57 -17.85
N ALA A 28 15.55 -2.57 -17.28
CA ALA A 28 15.75 -3.82 -18.01
C ALA A 28 14.36 -4.45 -18.14
N ASP A 29 13.85 -4.58 -19.36
CA ASP A 29 12.74 -5.48 -19.64
C ASP A 29 13.20 -6.90 -19.27
N THR A 30 12.95 -7.31 -18.03
CA THR A 30 12.84 -8.72 -17.70
C THR A 30 11.51 -9.20 -18.27
N ASP A 31 11.44 -9.27 -19.59
CA ASP A 31 10.49 -10.05 -20.37
C ASP A 31 10.72 -11.54 -20.05
N ASN A 32 10.39 -11.95 -18.83
CA ASN A 32 9.81 -13.27 -18.65
C ASN A 32 8.37 -13.17 -19.13
N ASP A 33 8.22 -13.16 -20.46
CA ASP A 33 7.01 -13.50 -21.16
C ASP A 33 6.45 -14.81 -20.58
N VAL A 34 5.52 -14.70 -19.64
CA VAL A 34 4.51 -15.75 -19.47
C VAL A 34 3.44 -15.46 -20.53
N ASP A 35 3.77 -15.80 -21.77
CA ASP A 35 2.79 -16.08 -22.79
C ASP A 35 1.90 -17.23 -22.29
N GLN A 36 0.78 -16.88 -21.66
CA GLN A 36 -0.37 -17.76 -21.58
C GLN A 36 -1.47 -17.20 -22.47
N THR A 37 -1.30 -17.46 -23.76
CA THR A 37 -2.36 -17.87 -24.69
C THR A 37 -3.72 -18.11 -24.02
N VAL A 38 -4.64 -17.17 -24.21
CA VAL A 38 -6.08 -17.35 -24.04
C VAL A 38 -6.58 -18.35 -25.11
N GLY A 39 -6.53 -19.64 -24.78
CA GLY A 39 -7.19 -20.72 -25.48
C GLY A 39 -8.36 -21.27 -24.67
N PRO A 40 -9.55 -21.50 -25.25
CA PRO A 40 -10.71 -21.97 -24.50
C PRO A 40 -10.52 -23.45 -24.14
N GLY A 41 -10.41 -23.75 -22.85
CA GLY A 41 -10.51 -25.13 -22.36
C GLY A 41 -9.36 -25.64 -21.50
N VAL A 42 -8.81 -24.80 -20.62
CA VAL A 42 -7.83 -25.27 -19.62
C VAL A 42 -8.34 -24.99 -18.21
N THR A 43 -8.99 -25.98 -17.62
CA THR A 43 -9.20 -26.08 -16.17
C THR A 43 -7.86 -26.43 -15.50
N HIS A 44 -7.16 -25.43 -14.95
CA HIS A 44 -6.17 -25.66 -13.91
C HIS A 44 -6.75 -25.20 -12.58
N GLY A 45 -7.01 -26.19 -11.71
CA GLY A 45 -7.14 -25.96 -10.29
C GLY A 45 -5.77 -25.71 -9.71
N SER A 46 -5.58 -24.52 -9.14
CA SER A 46 -4.55 -24.26 -8.13
C SER A 46 -5.27 -23.76 -6.91
N THR A 47 -5.57 -24.70 -6.02
CA THR A 47 -5.93 -24.47 -4.64
C THR A 47 -4.71 -23.97 -3.90
N THR A 48 -4.63 -22.66 -3.68
CA THR A 48 -3.95 -22.08 -2.52
C THR A 48 -4.98 -21.23 -1.81
N SER A 49 -5.76 -21.93 -0.99
CA SER A 49 -6.59 -21.35 0.07
C SER A 49 -5.68 -20.59 1.03
N GLY A 50 -5.59 -19.27 0.85
CA GLY A 50 -5.10 -18.36 1.88
C GLY A 50 -5.97 -18.56 3.12
N GLY A 51 -5.33 -19.00 4.21
CA GLY A 51 -6.02 -19.36 5.44
C GLY A 51 -6.70 -18.13 6.03
N GLN A 52 -8.01 -18.21 6.21
CA GLN A 52 -8.73 -17.31 7.12
C GLN A 52 -8.08 -17.47 8.50
N GLY A 53 -7.46 -16.41 9.00
CA GLY A 53 -7.09 -16.33 10.41
C GLY A 53 -8.34 -16.60 11.23
N GLY A 54 -8.34 -17.70 11.98
CA GLY A 54 -9.52 -18.13 12.73
C GLY A 54 -9.85 -17.10 13.82
N ASP A 55 -11.13 -16.75 13.95
CA ASP A 55 -11.63 -16.05 15.12
C ASP A 55 -11.22 -16.83 16.38
N GLY A 56 -10.53 -16.15 17.29
CA GLY A 56 -10.18 -16.72 18.59
C GLY A 56 -11.47 -17.25 19.26
N GLY A 57 -11.48 -18.55 19.57
CA GLY A 57 -12.66 -19.20 20.15
C GLY A 57 -13.10 -18.50 21.44
N GLN A 58 -14.39 -18.17 21.54
CA GLN A 58 -14.97 -17.70 22.80
C GLN A 58 -14.83 -18.82 23.84
N GLY A 59 -14.18 -18.52 24.96
CA GLY A 59 -14.08 -19.44 26.09
C GLY A 59 -15.47 -19.85 26.55
N GLY A 60 -15.70 -21.15 26.76
CA GLY A 60 -17.00 -21.68 27.12
C GLY A 60 -17.50 -21.14 28.46
N ASP A 61 -18.79 -20.81 28.53
CA ASP A 61 -19.45 -20.43 29.77
C ASP A 61 -19.38 -21.57 30.79
N GLY A 62 -18.83 -21.29 31.97
CA GLY A 62 -18.82 -22.23 33.08
C GLY A 62 -20.25 -22.57 33.53
N GLY A 63 -20.57 -23.86 33.62
CA GLY A 63 -21.90 -24.32 34.01
C GLY A 63 -22.30 -23.85 35.41
N ALA A 64 -23.56 -23.42 35.58
CA ALA A 64 -24.12 -23.10 36.88
C ALA A 64 -24.20 -24.38 37.74
N GLY A 65 -23.50 -24.39 38.87
CA GLY A 65 -23.55 -25.48 39.84
C GLY A 65 -24.95 -25.60 40.45
N GLY A 66 -25.60 -26.74 40.26
CA GLY A 66 -26.86 -27.06 40.94
C GLY A 66 -26.62 -27.51 42.38
N ASP A 67 -27.55 -27.16 43.27
CA ASP A 67 -27.59 -27.63 44.65
C ASP A 67 -27.81 -29.15 44.70
N GLY A 68 -26.74 -29.92 44.90
CA GLY A 68 -26.84 -31.34 45.28
C GLY A 68 -25.89 -32.32 44.59
N GLY A 69 -25.01 -31.90 43.69
CA GLY A 69 -24.02 -32.78 43.07
C GLY A 69 -22.66 -32.10 42.92
N GLN A 70 -21.57 -32.85 43.07
CA GLN A 70 -20.22 -32.38 42.74
C GLN A 70 -20.22 -31.91 41.29
N GLY A 71 -20.12 -30.59 41.08
CA GLY A 71 -20.07 -30.00 39.75
C GLY A 71 -18.95 -30.62 38.93
N GLY A 72 -19.26 -30.99 37.67
CA GLY A 72 -18.27 -31.52 36.75
C GLY A 72 -17.15 -30.52 36.51
N ALA A 73 -15.93 -31.03 36.32
CA ALA A 73 -14.79 -30.19 35.95
C ALA A 73 -15.10 -29.44 34.64
N GLY A 74 -14.90 -28.12 34.64
CA GLY A 74 -14.99 -27.32 33.42
C GLY A 74 -14.02 -27.85 32.37
N GLY A 75 -14.43 -27.84 31.11
CA GLY A 75 -13.59 -28.30 30.01
C GLY A 75 -12.33 -27.44 29.87
N ASP A 76 -11.24 -28.05 29.44
CA ASP A 76 -10.00 -27.35 29.13
C ASP A 76 -10.27 -26.30 28.03
N GLY A 77 -9.88 -25.05 28.28
CA GLY A 77 -9.96 -23.99 27.28
C GLY A 77 -9.16 -24.37 26.04
N GLY A 78 -9.67 -24.04 24.85
CA GLY A 78 -8.96 -24.27 23.60
C GLY A 78 -7.59 -23.58 23.59
N GLN A 79 -6.60 -24.23 22.97
CA GLN A 79 -5.32 -23.58 22.68
C GLN A 79 -5.59 -22.39 21.76
N GLY A 80 -5.21 -21.19 22.19
CA GLY A 80 -5.21 -20.02 21.32
C GLY A 80 -4.35 -20.30 20.10
N GLY A 81 -4.82 -19.93 18.91
CA GLY A 81 -4.06 -20.08 17.67
C GLY A 81 -2.73 -19.34 17.78
N ASP A 82 -1.68 -19.95 17.24
CA ASP A 82 -0.38 -19.30 17.12
C ASP A 82 -0.54 -18.01 16.30
N GLY A 83 -0.29 -16.86 16.93
CA GLY A 83 -0.27 -15.57 16.25
C GLY A 83 0.74 -15.64 15.12
N GLY A 84 0.24 -15.53 13.89
CA GLY A 84 1.02 -15.71 12.66
C GLY A 84 2.24 -14.80 12.64
N SER A 85 3.40 -15.39 12.44
CA SER A 85 4.61 -14.68 12.02
C SER A 85 4.30 -13.92 10.74
N ASP A 86 4.50 -12.60 10.75
CA ASP A 86 4.87 -11.76 9.60
C ASP A 86 4.36 -12.26 8.23
N ALA A 87 3.05 -12.45 8.08
CA ALA A 87 2.45 -12.73 6.78
C ALA A 87 2.45 -11.41 6.01
N CYS A 88 3.55 -11.13 5.32
CA CYS A 88 3.60 -10.01 4.41
C CYS A 88 2.62 -10.25 3.24
N ILE A 89 2.07 -9.18 2.70
CA ILE A 89 1.07 -9.23 1.66
C ILE A 89 1.78 -9.35 0.31
N GLU A 90 1.48 -10.41 -0.43
CA GLU A 90 2.03 -10.61 -1.75
C GLU A 90 1.39 -9.64 -2.75
N ALA A 91 2.17 -9.20 -3.75
CA ALA A 91 1.73 -8.19 -4.70
C ALA A 91 0.46 -8.61 -5.49
N SER A 92 0.27 -9.91 -5.71
CA SER A 92 -0.84 -10.47 -6.48
C SER A 92 -2.16 -10.64 -5.71
N ASP A 93 -2.17 -10.43 -4.40
CA ASP A 93 -3.27 -10.88 -3.54
C ASP A 93 -4.43 -9.88 -3.50
N GLY A 94 -5.20 -9.75 -4.58
CA GLY A 94 -6.40 -8.92 -4.55
C GLY A 94 -7.21 -8.98 -5.85
N ASP A 95 -8.53 -9.01 -5.71
CA ASP A 95 -9.49 -8.87 -6.81
C ASP A 95 -10.34 -7.59 -6.71
N LEU A 96 -10.01 -6.74 -5.74
CA LEU A 96 -10.65 -5.44 -5.57
C LEU A 96 -10.31 -4.52 -6.76
N THR A 97 -11.25 -3.64 -7.04
CA THR A 97 -11.09 -2.60 -8.07
C THR A 97 -11.30 -1.23 -7.44
N VAL A 98 -10.98 -0.17 -8.17
CA VAL A 98 -11.22 1.21 -7.74
C VAL A 98 -12.67 1.48 -7.30
N ALA A 99 -13.64 0.69 -7.78
CA ALA A 99 -15.03 0.80 -7.34
C ALA A 99 -15.22 0.50 -5.84
N ALA A 100 -14.33 -0.29 -5.22
CA ALA A 100 -14.37 -0.55 -3.78
C ALA A 100 -14.20 0.75 -2.96
N CYS A 101 -13.49 1.75 -3.50
CA CYS A 101 -13.36 3.05 -2.85
C CYS A 101 -14.70 3.78 -2.69
N ASP A 102 -15.65 3.57 -3.61
CA ASP A 102 -16.97 4.22 -3.56
C ASP A 102 -17.88 3.63 -2.46
N GLU A 103 -17.58 2.40 -2.03
CA GLU A 103 -18.31 1.69 -0.97
C GLU A 103 -17.84 2.06 0.44
N LEU A 104 -16.69 2.74 0.56
CA LEU A 104 -16.14 3.16 1.85
C LEU A 104 -17.01 4.22 2.52
N ASN A 105 -17.11 4.17 3.85
CA ASN A 105 -17.80 5.20 4.65
C ASN A 105 -17.24 6.61 4.44
N ILE A 106 -15.97 6.70 4.07
CA ILE A 106 -15.27 7.95 3.76
C ILE A 106 -15.48 8.42 2.31
N SER A 107 -16.29 7.74 1.50
CA SER A 107 -16.50 8.13 0.11
C SER A 107 -17.50 9.28 -0.03
N PRO A 108 -17.37 10.14 -1.06
CA PRO A 108 -18.38 11.12 -1.43
C PRO A 108 -19.76 10.51 -1.67
N ALA A 109 -19.82 9.28 -2.21
CA ALA A 109 -21.06 8.57 -2.47
C ALA A 109 -21.82 8.22 -1.18
N GLN A 110 -21.09 8.06 -0.05
CA GLN A 110 -21.67 7.89 1.29
C GLN A 110 -21.98 9.23 2.00
N GLY A 111 -21.74 10.37 1.34
CA GLY A 111 -22.05 11.70 1.87
C GLY A 111 -20.94 12.35 2.71
N ALA A 112 -19.73 11.79 2.69
CA ALA A 112 -18.60 12.25 3.50
C ALA A 112 -18.06 13.65 3.08
N THR A 113 -18.20 14.06 1.81
CA THR A 113 -17.78 15.39 1.32
C THR A 113 -18.39 16.55 2.10
N SER A 114 -19.63 16.36 2.57
CA SER A 114 -20.36 17.36 3.38
C SER A 114 -19.70 17.69 4.73
N GLN A 115 -18.56 17.06 5.06
CA GLN A 115 -17.84 17.25 6.32
C GLN A 115 -16.46 17.89 6.14
N CYS A 116 -15.90 17.90 4.93
CA CYS A 116 -14.49 18.29 4.73
C CYS A 116 -14.35 19.65 4.05
N GLY A 117 -13.29 20.37 4.44
CA GLY A 117 -12.98 21.68 3.88
C GLY A 117 -13.80 22.84 4.44
N ALA A 118 -13.40 24.06 4.08
CA ALA A 118 -14.08 25.27 4.54
C ALA A 118 -15.49 25.42 3.94
N THR A 119 -15.70 24.89 2.73
CA THR A 119 -16.99 24.94 2.03
C THR A 119 -17.85 23.70 2.25
N ARG A 120 -17.33 22.65 2.92
CA ARG A 120 -18.01 21.37 3.09
C ARG A 120 -18.28 20.65 1.76
N ASP A 121 -17.37 20.82 0.80
CA ASP A 121 -17.44 20.23 -0.54
C ASP A 121 -16.11 19.60 -0.95
N GLU A 122 -15.14 19.49 -0.04
CA GLU A 122 -13.85 18.87 -0.34
C GLU A 122 -13.96 17.34 -0.21
N ASP A 123 -13.30 16.62 -1.12
CA ASP A 123 -13.24 15.17 -1.06
C ASP A 123 -12.43 14.72 0.17
N PRO A 124 -12.88 13.69 0.90
CA PRO A 124 -12.11 13.13 2.01
C PRO A 124 -10.75 12.60 1.56
N ILE A 125 -9.70 12.91 2.32
CA ILE A 125 -8.32 12.55 1.95
C ILE A 125 -8.13 11.04 1.78
N GLY A 126 -8.77 10.22 2.62
CA GLY A 126 -8.69 8.76 2.50
C GLY A 126 -9.36 8.22 1.23
N TYR A 127 -10.39 8.90 0.69
CA TYR A 127 -11.01 8.50 -0.57
C TYR A 127 -10.12 8.82 -1.77
N GLY A 128 -9.49 10.01 -1.79
CA GLY A 128 -8.47 10.35 -2.78
C GLY A 128 -7.31 9.35 -2.76
N LEU A 129 -6.83 9.05 -1.57
CA LEU A 129 -5.77 8.08 -1.34
C LEU A 129 -6.15 6.68 -1.83
N CYS A 130 -7.37 6.20 -1.56
CA CYS A 130 -7.83 4.89 -2.02
C CYS A 130 -7.72 4.76 -3.54
N LYS A 131 -8.24 5.75 -4.28
CA LYS A 131 -8.19 5.76 -5.75
C LYS A 131 -6.75 5.83 -6.26
N HIS A 132 -5.92 6.64 -5.61
CA HIS A 132 -4.51 6.75 -5.95
C HIS A 132 -3.76 5.44 -5.70
N GLY A 133 -4.03 4.78 -4.57
CA GLY A 133 -3.47 3.49 -4.22
C GLY A 133 -3.73 2.43 -5.29
N PHE A 134 -4.92 2.37 -5.89
CA PHE A 134 -5.18 1.48 -7.03
C PHE A 134 -4.36 1.79 -8.29
N ALA A 135 -3.93 3.04 -8.47
CA ALA A 135 -3.07 3.41 -9.59
C ALA A 135 -1.60 3.03 -9.34
N ILE A 136 -1.12 3.19 -8.10
CA ILE A 136 0.31 3.07 -7.81
C ILE A 136 0.73 1.81 -7.06
N PHE A 137 -0.17 1.16 -6.33
CA PHE A 137 0.13 -0.04 -5.56
C PHE A 137 -0.17 -1.31 -6.35
N SER A 138 0.53 -2.36 -5.99
CA SER A 138 0.16 -3.71 -6.44
C SER A 138 -1.22 -4.10 -5.91
N PRO A 139 -1.95 -5.00 -6.60
CA PRO A 139 -3.30 -5.41 -6.20
C PRO A 139 -3.46 -5.78 -4.72
N GLY A 140 -2.51 -6.53 -4.14
CA GLY A 140 -2.59 -6.91 -2.72
C GLY A 140 -2.45 -5.75 -1.75
N HIS A 141 -1.52 -4.83 -2.04
CA HIS A 141 -1.31 -3.64 -1.20
C HIS A 141 -2.45 -2.63 -1.34
N ALA A 142 -3.05 -2.51 -2.53
CA ALA A 142 -4.25 -1.72 -2.72
C ALA A 142 -5.43 -2.31 -1.94
N ALA A 143 -5.58 -3.64 -1.91
CA ALA A 143 -6.61 -4.30 -1.12
C ALA A 143 -6.44 -4.11 0.39
N ASP A 144 -5.23 -4.21 0.92
CA ASP A 144 -4.93 -3.92 2.35
C ASP A 144 -5.21 -2.46 2.72
N LEU A 145 -4.88 -1.53 1.82
CA LEU A 145 -5.23 -0.12 2.02
C LEU A 145 -6.74 0.07 2.10
N VAL A 146 -7.51 -0.52 1.18
CA VAL A 146 -8.99 -0.46 1.19
C VAL A 146 -9.57 -1.05 2.48
N ASP A 147 -9.07 -2.21 2.90
CA ASP A 147 -9.47 -2.87 4.14
C ASP A 147 -9.28 -1.93 5.35
N CYS A 148 -8.09 -1.35 5.50
CA CYS A 148 -7.83 -0.40 6.58
C CYS A 148 -8.70 0.86 6.49
N LEU A 149 -8.89 1.42 5.30
CA LEU A 149 -9.72 2.61 5.12
C LEU A 149 -11.20 2.35 5.41
N SER A 150 -11.66 1.10 5.28
CA SER A 150 -13.05 0.71 5.57
C SER A 150 -13.41 0.85 7.05
N ASP A 151 -12.42 0.74 7.94
CA ASP A 151 -12.55 0.92 9.39
C ASP A 151 -12.70 2.40 9.80
N ILE A 152 -12.41 3.34 8.89
CA ILE A 152 -12.53 4.77 9.17
C ILE A 152 -14.01 5.18 9.08
N GLY A 153 -14.58 5.53 10.23
CA GLY A 153 -15.93 6.10 10.31
C GLY A 153 -16.05 7.44 9.58
N VAL A 154 -17.25 7.75 9.09
CA VAL A 154 -17.55 8.99 8.34
C VAL A 154 -17.20 10.26 9.12
N GLU A 155 -17.28 10.21 10.45
CA GLU A 155 -16.94 11.32 11.35
C GLU A 155 -15.44 11.65 11.39
N ARG A 156 -14.59 10.75 10.90
CA ARG A 156 -13.14 10.91 10.79
C ARG A 156 -12.66 10.97 9.34
N ALA A 157 -13.57 11.08 8.38
CA ALA A 157 -13.23 11.05 6.94
C ALA A 157 -12.24 12.16 6.53
N CYS A 158 -12.26 13.29 7.24
CA CYS A 158 -11.39 14.43 6.97
C CYS A 158 -10.08 14.42 7.80
N ASP A 159 -9.91 13.44 8.69
CA ASP A 159 -8.72 13.36 9.55
C ASP A 159 -7.55 12.72 8.78
N VAL A 160 -6.39 13.36 8.83
CA VAL A 160 -5.16 12.84 8.21
C VAL A 160 -4.59 11.66 8.99
N ASP A 161 -4.66 11.69 10.32
CA ASP A 161 -4.03 10.70 11.19
C ASP A 161 -4.47 9.24 10.95
N PRO A 162 -5.79 8.89 10.87
CA PRO A 162 -6.20 7.51 10.60
C PRO A 162 -5.84 7.07 9.18
N VAL A 163 -5.87 7.99 8.21
CA VAL A 163 -5.49 7.72 6.83
C VAL A 163 -3.99 7.44 6.72
N GLN A 164 -3.16 8.22 7.41
CA GLN A 164 -1.72 7.98 7.51
C GLN A 164 -1.41 6.66 8.22
N ALA A 165 -2.18 6.29 9.25
CA ALA A 165 -2.04 4.99 9.90
C ALA A 165 -2.29 3.83 8.93
N CYS A 166 -3.28 3.96 8.04
CA CYS A 166 -3.52 2.97 6.99
C CYS A 166 -2.38 2.88 5.98
N MET A 167 -1.84 4.01 5.54
CA MET A 167 -0.64 3.99 4.69
C MET A 167 0.54 3.30 5.38
N ASN A 168 0.81 3.66 6.63
CA ASN A 168 1.90 3.04 7.39
C ASN A 168 1.70 1.52 7.54
N ARG A 169 0.45 1.07 7.71
CA ARG A 169 0.10 -0.36 7.72
C ARG A 169 0.43 -1.02 6.38
N THR A 170 0.01 -0.43 5.26
CA THR A 170 0.31 -0.98 3.92
C THR A 170 1.82 -1.13 3.69
N TYR A 171 2.62 -0.12 4.06
CA TYR A 171 4.08 -0.22 3.97
C TYR A 171 4.68 -1.27 4.91
N ALA A 172 4.17 -1.38 6.15
CA ALA A 172 4.65 -2.35 7.12
C ALA A 172 4.30 -3.80 6.73
N ASN A 173 3.19 -3.99 6.01
CA ASN A 173 2.73 -5.28 5.51
C ASN A 173 3.37 -5.68 4.18
N ALA A 174 4.10 -4.78 3.52
CA ALA A 174 4.75 -5.09 2.25
C ALA A 174 5.87 -6.12 2.41
N CYS A 175 5.96 -7.09 1.49
CA CYS A 175 6.99 -8.10 1.60
C CYS A 175 8.39 -7.50 1.41
N PRO A 176 9.37 -7.94 2.22
CA PRO A 176 10.76 -7.57 2.01
C PRO A 176 11.21 -7.94 0.60
N HIS A 177 12.12 -7.15 0.05
CA HIS A 177 12.81 -7.42 -1.22
C HIS A 177 11.94 -7.36 -2.50
N GLN A 178 10.68 -6.93 -2.43
CA GLN A 178 9.83 -6.77 -3.62
C GLN A 178 10.39 -5.74 -4.60
N ALA A 179 11.09 -4.72 -4.10
CA ALA A 179 11.67 -3.68 -4.93
C ALA A 179 13.20 -3.78 -5.11
N ASP A 180 13.85 -4.82 -4.61
CA ASP A 180 15.32 -4.91 -4.65
C ASP A 180 15.85 -4.88 -6.08
N GLU A 181 15.23 -5.61 -7.01
CA GLU A 181 15.68 -5.67 -8.41
C GLU A 181 15.68 -4.29 -9.09
N ILE A 182 14.62 -3.51 -8.93
CA ILE A 182 14.56 -2.17 -9.52
C ILE A 182 15.50 -1.19 -8.79
N CYS A 183 15.61 -1.30 -7.47
CA CYS A 183 16.48 -0.43 -6.69
C CYS A 183 17.97 -0.71 -6.95
N ASP A 184 18.36 -1.96 -7.13
CA ASP A 184 19.69 -2.36 -7.56
C ASP A 184 19.97 -1.85 -8.97
N THR A 185 19.00 -1.96 -9.89
CA THR A 185 19.10 -1.41 -11.24
C THR A 185 19.34 0.10 -11.20
N ILE A 186 18.53 0.86 -10.47
CA ILE A 186 18.73 2.31 -10.30
C ILE A 186 20.11 2.58 -9.68
N SER A 187 20.49 1.84 -8.65
CA SER A 187 21.79 1.99 -7.98
C SER A 187 22.96 1.75 -8.92
N ASP A 188 22.87 0.79 -9.85
CA ASP A 188 23.92 0.48 -10.82
C ASP A 188 24.08 1.56 -11.89
N PHE A 189 22.98 2.22 -12.27
CA PHE A 189 23.01 3.37 -13.17
C PHE A 189 23.49 4.65 -12.50
N CYS A 190 23.31 4.75 -11.18
CA CYS A 190 23.77 5.88 -10.40
C CYS A 190 25.23 5.70 -9.99
N ASP A 191 25.99 6.80 -9.95
CA ASP A 191 27.38 6.74 -9.49
C ASP A 191 27.44 6.18 -8.07
N ALA A 192 28.39 5.27 -7.82
CA ALA A 192 28.51 4.58 -6.54
C ALA A 192 28.52 5.55 -5.34
N GLY A 193 27.60 5.37 -4.41
CA GLY A 193 27.45 6.20 -3.21
C GLY A 193 26.63 7.48 -3.40
N THR A 194 26.00 7.68 -4.55
CA THR A 194 25.08 8.81 -4.81
C THR A 194 23.60 8.45 -4.70
N PHE A 195 23.30 7.19 -4.39
CA PHE A 195 21.96 6.64 -4.27
C PHE A 195 21.86 5.72 -3.03
N ASP A 196 20.73 5.77 -2.33
CA ASP A 196 20.41 4.95 -1.17
C ASP A 196 19.45 3.80 -1.56
N PRO A 197 19.97 2.60 -1.88
CA PRO A 197 19.14 1.48 -2.29
C PRO A 197 18.24 0.97 -1.15
N ALA A 198 18.64 1.15 0.12
CA ALA A 198 17.81 0.73 1.24
C ALA A 198 16.58 1.63 1.41
N LYS A 199 16.74 2.94 1.21
CA LYS A 199 15.61 3.87 1.15
C LYS A 199 14.70 3.55 -0.04
N CYS A 200 15.28 3.25 -1.20
CA CYS A 200 14.53 2.83 -2.38
C CYS A 200 13.67 1.61 -2.08
N ALA A 201 14.26 0.52 -1.58
CA ALA A 201 13.54 -0.70 -1.30
C ALA A 201 12.36 -0.47 -0.33
N ALA A 202 12.60 0.27 0.77
CA ALA A 202 11.55 0.57 1.74
C ALA A 202 10.37 1.38 1.17
N GLN A 203 10.64 2.27 0.21
CA GLN A 203 9.64 3.15 -0.40
C GLN A 203 8.93 2.51 -1.59
N MET A 204 9.62 1.67 -2.33
CA MET A 204 9.14 1.04 -3.55
C MET A 204 8.35 -0.25 -3.30
N ASN A 205 8.54 -0.93 -2.16
CA ASN A 205 7.95 -2.24 -1.89
C ASN A 205 6.44 -2.35 -2.19
N PRO A 206 5.56 -1.40 -1.80
CA PRO A 206 4.14 -1.56 -2.09
C PRO A 206 3.73 -1.21 -3.53
N LEU A 207 4.61 -0.58 -4.30
CA LEU A 207 4.29 -0.07 -5.62
C LEU A 207 4.15 -1.20 -6.65
N ASN A 208 3.31 -0.98 -7.65
CA ASN A 208 3.23 -1.84 -8.82
C ASN A 208 4.33 -1.50 -9.84
N ARG A 209 4.45 -2.33 -10.88
CA ARG A 209 5.45 -2.14 -11.95
C ARG A 209 5.24 -0.83 -12.70
N ASP A 210 3.99 -0.45 -13.00
CA ASP A 210 3.69 0.77 -13.76
C ASP A 210 4.18 2.04 -13.03
N ALA A 211 3.92 2.13 -11.72
CA ALA A 211 4.42 3.22 -10.89
C ALA A 211 5.95 3.25 -10.78
N ALA A 212 6.57 2.06 -10.79
CA ALA A 212 8.02 1.92 -10.82
C ALA A 212 8.63 2.40 -12.14
N ASP A 213 7.98 2.10 -13.26
CA ASP A 213 8.36 2.57 -14.59
C ASP A 213 8.17 4.10 -14.70
N ASP A 214 7.05 4.64 -14.20
CA ASP A 214 6.79 6.09 -14.16
C ASP A 214 7.83 6.83 -13.29
N LEU A 215 8.25 6.24 -12.17
CA LEU A 215 9.32 6.77 -11.34
C LEU A 215 10.63 6.88 -12.12
N VAL A 216 11.03 5.79 -12.79
CA VAL A 216 12.27 5.76 -13.58
C VAL A 216 12.21 6.75 -14.74
N ALA A 217 11.07 6.84 -15.43
CA ALA A 217 10.83 7.82 -16.48
C ALA A 217 11.01 9.26 -15.96
N CYS A 218 10.41 9.58 -14.81
CA CYS A 218 10.59 10.89 -14.17
C CYS A 218 12.06 11.16 -13.81
N MET A 219 12.79 10.16 -13.27
CA MET A 219 14.20 10.34 -12.93
C MET A 219 15.03 10.70 -14.16
N ASN A 220 14.76 10.04 -15.30
CA ASN A 220 15.41 10.29 -16.58
C ASN A 220 15.12 11.69 -17.15
N ASP A 221 13.94 12.24 -16.87
CA ASP A 221 13.56 13.60 -17.24
C ASP A 221 14.22 14.67 -16.35
N ASN A 222 14.89 14.27 -15.28
CA ASN A 222 15.61 15.15 -14.34
C ASN A 222 17.14 14.92 -14.34
N PRO A 223 17.85 14.97 -15.48
CA PRO A 223 19.27 14.60 -15.57
C PRO A 223 20.24 15.61 -14.95
N ASN A 224 19.74 16.79 -14.53
CA ASN A 224 20.57 17.91 -14.04
C ASN A 224 20.72 17.95 -12.51
N VAL A 225 20.11 17.00 -11.80
CA VAL A 225 20.22 16.87 -10.34
C VAL A 225 20.96 15.58 -9.97
N SER A 226 21.28 15.39 -8.69
CA SER A 226 21.86 14.12 -8.24
C SER A 226 20.86 12.98 -8.37
N CYS A 227 21.32 11.74 -8.51
CA CYS A 227 20.42 10.58 -8.61
C CYS A 227 19.46 10.48 -7.41
N GLN A 228 19.97 10.66 -6.19
CA GLN A 228 19.10 10.69 -5.00
C GLN A 228 18.07 11.81 -5.04
N GLU A 229 18.43 13.00 -5.53
CA GLU A 229 17.51 14.14 -5.63
C GLU A 229 16.43 13.92 -6.71
N ALA A 230 16.81 13.34 -7.85
CA ALA A 230 15.87 12.92 -8.90
C ALA A 230 14.89 11.89 -8.33
N TYR A 231 15.40 10.84 -7.69
CA TYR A 231 14.59 9.81 -7.05
C TYR A 231 13.64 10.39 -6.00
N ASP A 232 14.13 11.21 -5.06
CA ASP A 232 13.31 11.79 -4.00
C ASP A 232 12.19 12.69 -4.55
N THR A 233 12.50 13.46 -5.59
CA THR A 233 11.53 14.34 -6.27
C THR A 233 10.48 13.53 -7.00
N CYS A 234 10.90 12.56 -7.79
CA CYS A 234 10.01 11.74 -8.60
C CYS A 234 9.14 10.81 -7.74
N TYR A 235 9.69 10.24 -6.68
CA TYR A 235 8.91 9.47 -5.72
C TYR A 235 7.83 10.33 -5.04
N ALA A 236 8.18 11.56 -4.63
CA ALA A 236 7.21 12.48 -4.08
C ALA A 236 6.10 12.86 -5.08
N GLU A 237 6.42 12.92 -6.38
CA GLU A 237 5.45 13.15 -7.45
C GLU A 237 4.51 11.94 -7.65
N ILE A 238 5.06 10.73 -7.69
CA ILE A 238 4.27 9.49 -7.76
C ILE A 238 3.33 9.35 -6.56
N MET A 239 3.78 9.71 -5.36
CA MET A 239 2.96 9.63 -4.14
C MET A 239 1.95 10.77 -3.99
N ALA A 240 2.06 11.84 -4.78
CA ALA A 240 1.16 12.97 -4.68
C ALA A 240 -0.19 12.65 -5.35
N PHE A 241 -1.28 12.99 -4.65
CA PHE A 241 -2.64 12.87 -5.17
C PHE A 241 -3.45 14.14 -4.89
N GLU A 242 -4.55 14.27 -5.64
CA GLU A 242 -5.52 15.37 -5.53
C GLU A 242 -6.81 14.96 -4.83
#